data_AF-A0A1V5UCT7-F1
#
_entry.id   AF-A0A1V5UCT7-F1
#
_cell.length_a   1.000
_cell.length_b   1.000
_cell.length_c   1.000
_cell.angle_alpha   90.00
_cell.angle_beta   90.00
_cell.angle_gamma   90.00
#
_symmetry.space_group_name_H-M   'P 1'
#
loop_
_entity.id
_entity.type
_entity.pdbx_description
1 polymer ?
#
loop_
_entity_poly.entity_id
_entity_poly.type
_entity_poly.pdbx_seq_one_letter_code
_entity_poly.pdbx_strand_id
1 'polypeptide(L)'
;MNTEKFNLKFSNFKSSGKAFTLAELLIAIAVFSIFFTILIDFFMGGLRQTDTASTQADNLRDTRLVLLNFEKDIREAIDILNFDDNDRYTNIQIKRYKTKDIKKEIEYVIYTLYKDKQDVGGLTIPFALCRNALNDEPQPTDVAIEPLIKGVMKSSGQVGIIKKAVEPTTGREIETEIAAYNMHYDPSYLNIPFLSYEDKQKERARSRYNGKFNGALLGFTDRKKIVAIEITFITNDQHNIVNVYRSFIYNRKSFYDKLTDENF
;
A
#
# COMPACT_ATOMS: atom_id res chain seq x y z
N MET A 1 -2.19 14.35 -91.83
CA MET A 1 -0.92 13.73 -92.26
C MET A 1 0.18 14.77 -92.06
N ASN A 2 0.94 14.65 -90.97
CA ASN A 2 2.29 15.20 -90.73
C ASN A 2 2.56 15.17 -89.22
N THR A 3 3.23 14.11 -88.78
CA THR A 3 3.85 14.00 -87.47
C THR A 3 5.13 14.82 -87.45
N GLU A 4 5.10 16.00 -86.83
CA GLU A 4 6.33 16.69 -86.43
C GLU A 4 6.98 15.92 -85.27
N LYS A 5 8.18 15.42 -85.52
CA LYS A 5 9.04 14.75 -84.54
C LYS A 5 9.56 15.79 -83.56
N PHE A 6 9.01 15.82 -82.34
CA PHE A 6 9.65 16.50 -81.22
C PHE A 6 10.87 15.69 -80.77
N ASN A 7 12.05 16.13 -81.20
CA ASN A 7 13.35 15.67 -80.72
C ASN A 7 13.55 16.15 -79.27
N LEU A 8 13.17 15.33 -78.29
CA LEU A 8 13.67 15.49 -76.92
C LEU A 8 15.07 14.90 -76.83
N LYS A 9 16.07 15.78 -76.94
CA LYS A 9 17.45 15.50 -76.53
C LYS A 9 17.41 15.20 -75.03
N PHE A 10 17.47 13.91 -74.66
CA PHE A 10 17.88 13.52 -73.32
C PHE A 10 19.35 13.91 -73.17
N SER A 11 19.61 14.98 -72.43
CA SER A 11 20.93 15.24 -71.90
C SER A 11 21.33 14.03 -71.06
N ASN A 12 22.43 13.38 -71.43
CA ASN A 12 23.06 12.34 -70.63
C ASN A 12 23.42 12.94 -69.27
N PHE A 13 22.56 12.74 -68.27
CA PHE A 13 22.98 12.80 -66.88
C PHE A 13 23.98 11.65 -66.71
N LYS A 14 25.27 11.97 -66.80
CA LYS A 14 26.32 11.09 -66.29
C LYS A 14 26.08 10.95 -64.79
N SER A 15 25.31 9.94 -64.41
CA SER A 15 25.41 9.34 -63.10
C SER A 15 26.87 8.90 -62.94
N SER A 16 27.59 9.56 -62.04
CA SER A 16 28.86 9.06 -61.51
C SER A 16 28.57 7.87 -60.59
N GLY A 17 27.96 6.82 -61.15
CA GLY A 17 27.66 5.60 -60.42
C GLY A 17 28.92 4.75 -60.34
N LYS A 18 29.76 4.96 -59.32
CA LYS A 18 30.64 3.89 -58.86
C LYS A 18 29.72 2.76 -58.41
N ALA A 19 29.75 1.63 -59.12
CA ALA A 19 29.02 0.45 -58.69
C ALA A 19 29.55 0.05 -57.29
N PHE A 20 28.66 -0.07 -56.32
CA PHE A 20 29.02 -0.53 -54.98
C PHE A 20 29.73 -1.87 -55.09
N THR A 21 30.92 -1.97 -54.52
CA THR A 21 31.63 -3.24 -54.48
C THR A 21 30.89 -4.21 -53.56
N LEU A 22 30.96 -5.51 -53.85
CA LEU A 22 30.33 -6.55 -53.01
C LEU A 22 30.76 -6.43 -51.53
N ALA A 23 32.03 -6.04 -51.32
CA ALA A 23 32.59 -5.77 -50.00
C ALA A 23 31.90 -4.58 -49.29
N GLU A 24 31.66 -3.46 -49.97
CA GLU A 24 30.94 -2.31 -49.39
C GLU A 24 29.49 -2.67 -49.03
N LEU A 25 28.81 -3.49 -49.86
CA LEU A 25 27.46 -3.96 -49.56
C LEU A 25 27.44 -4.85 -48.30
N LEU A 26 28.39 -5.77 -48.17
CA LEU A 26 28.50 -6.66 -47.01
C LEU A 26 28.84 -5.89 -45.72
N ILE A 27 29.74 -4.90 -45.81
CA ILE A 27 30.08 -4.02 -44.68
C ILE A 27 28.85 -3.19 -44.28
N ALA A 28 28.11 -2.64 -45.24
CA ALA A 28 26.90 -1.88 -44.95
C ALA A 28 25.85 -2.75 -44.23
N ILE A 29 25.57 -3.96 -44.74
CA ILE A 29 24.62 -4.90 -44.11
C ILE A 29 25.08 -5.26 -42.69
N ALA A 30 26.38 -5.51 -42.49
CA ALA A 30 26.93 -5.82 -41.18
C ALA A 30 26.74 -4.65 -40.19
N VAL A 31 27.07 -3.42 -40.60
CA VAL A 31 26.88 -2.22 -39.76
C VAL A 31 25.41 -1.99 -39.46
N PHE A 32 24.52 -2.09 -40.46
CA PHE A 32 23.08 -1.95 -40.25
C PHE A 32 22.51 -3.03 -39.33
N SER A 33 23.00 -4.27 -39.41
CA SER A 33 22.52 -5.35 -38.53
C SER A 33 22.86 -5.09 -37.05
N ILE A 34 24.06 -4.57 -36.76
CA ILE A 34 24.48 -4.18 -35.42
C ILE A 34 23.62 -2.99 -34.93
N PHE A 35 23.40 -2.00 -35.80
CA PHE A 35 22.60 -0.83 -35.47
C PHE A 35 21.15 -1.19 -35.17
N PHE A 36 20.55 -2.08 -35.98
CA PHE A 36 19.19 -2.58 -35.75
C PHE A 36 19.08 -3.39 -34.46
N THR A 37 20.09 -4.18 -34.12
CA THR A 37 20.10 -4.95 -32.86
C THR A 37 20.09 -4.01 -31.66
N ILE A 38 20.98 -3.01 -31.64
CA ILE A 38 21.03 -2.00 -30.57
C ILE A 38 19.72 -1.23 -30.47
N LEU A 39 19.12 -0.89 -31.61
CA LEU A 39 17.88 -0.13 -31.66
C LEU A 39 16.70 -0.98 -31.16
N ILE A 40 16.59 -2.24 -31.57
CA ILE A 40 15.56 -3.17 -31.05
C ILE A 40 15.72 -3.35 -29.54
N ASP A 41 16.93 -3.54 -29.04
CA ASP A 41 17.18 -3.68 -27.60
C ASP A 41 16.81 -2.41 -26.82
N PHE A 42 17.10 -1.23 -27.39
CA PHE A 42 16.70 0.05 -26.80
C PHE A 42 15.17 0.22 -26.78
N PHE A 43 14.47 -0.09 -27.87
CA PHE A 43 13.02 0.02 -27.94
C PHE A 43 12.32 -1.01 -27.05
N MET A 44 12.75 -2.27 -27.06
CA MET A 44 12.21 -3.32 -26.20
C MET A 44 12.53 -3.07 -24.72
N GLY A 45 13.72 -2.53 -24.42
CA GLY A 45 14.10 -2.10 -23.09
C GLY A 45 13.25 -0.93 -22.60
N GLY A 46 13.03 0.08 -23.44
CA GLY A 46 12.18 1.23 -23.15
C GLY A 46 10.72 0.84 -22.91
N LEU A 47 10.14 0.02 -23.78
CA LEU A 47 8.76 -0.49 -23.63
C LEU A 47 8.57 -1.29 -22.33
N ARG A 48 9.53 -2.17 -22.02
CA ARG A 48 9.53 -2.91 -20.75
C ARG A 48 9.61 -1.99 -19.55
N GLN A 49 10.43 -0.94 -19.59
CA GLN A 49 10.53 0.03 -18.50
C GLN A 49 9.24 0.83 -18.34
N THR A 50 8.59 1.26 -19.42
CA THR A 50 7.33 2.00 -19.36
C THR A 50 6.17 1.13 -18.85
N ASP A 51 6.05 -0.11 -19.31
CA ASP A 51 4.99 -1.04 -18.88
C ASP A 51 5.18 -1.45 -17.41
N THR A 52 6.44 -1.60 -16.98
CA THR A 52 6.74 -1.88 -15.58
C THR A 52 6.43 -0.65 -14.71
N ALA A 53 6.81 0.56 -15.15
CA ALA A 53 6.56 1.80 -14.41
C ALA A 53 5.07 2.15 -14.28
N SER A 54 4.26 1.92 -15.32
CA SER A 54 2.81 2.13 -15.26
C SER A 54 2.14 1.17 -14.27
N THR A 55 2.50 -0.11 -14.34
CA THR A 55 2.03 -1.16 -13.42
C THR A 55 2.48 -0.88 -11.97
N GLN A 56 3.65 -0.28 -11.76
CA GLN A 56 4.14 0.15 -10.43
C GLN A 56 3.27 1.25 -9.82
N ALA A 57 2.97 2.29 -10.60
CA ALA A 57 2.19 3.43 -10.14
C ALA A 57 0.77 3.00 -9.76
N ASP A 58 0.15 2.10 -10.53
CA ASP A 58 -1.20 1.61 -10.28
C ASP A 58 -1.28 0.76 -9.01
N ASN A 59 -0.37 -0.19 -8.78
CA ASN A 59 -0.41 -1.05 -7.58
C ASN A 59 -0.17 -0.27 -6.27
N LEU A 60 0.74 0.71 -6.28
CA LEU A 60 0.97 1.59 -5.12
C LEU A 60 -0.24 2.52 -4.90
N ARG A 61 -0.86 3.00 -5.97
CA ARG A 61 -2.09 3.79 -5.89
C ARG A 61 -3.21 2.96 -5.25
N ASP A 62 -3.41 1.73 -5.69
CA ASP A 62 -4.48 0.87 -5.20
C ASP A 62 -4.29 0.51 -3.71
N THR A 63 -3.05 0.22 -3.30
CA THR A 63 -2.72 0.03 -1.88
C THR A 63 -3.04 1.27 -1.04
N ARG A 64 -2.67 2.46 -1.52
CA ARG A 64 -2.99 3.72 -0.84
C ARG A 64 -4.49 3.97 -0.78
N LEU A 65 -5.23 3.69 -1.85
CA LEU A 65 -6.69 3.82 -1.89
C LEU A 65 -7.37 2.90 -0.87
N VAL A 66 -6.89 1.67 -0.73
CA VAL A 66 -7.38 0.74 0.30
C VAL A 66 -7.16 1.30 1.71
N LEU A 67 -5.96 1.80 2.01
CA LEU A 67 -5.64 2.38 3.32
C LEU A 67 -6.46 3.65 3.60
N LEU A 68 -6.70 4.48 2.58
CA LEU A 68 -7.57 5.66 2.69
C LEU A 68 -9.04 5.27 2.94
N ASN A 69 -9.53 4.21 2.29
CA ASN A 69 -10.88 3.70 2.52
C ASN A 69 -11.00 3.10 3.93
N PHE A 70 -9.99 2.37 4.41
CA PHE A 70 -9.93 1.92 5.80
C PHE A 70 -10.00 3.10 6.76
N GLU A 71 -9.16 4.13 6.55
CA GLU A 71 -9.14 5.31 7.42
C GLU A 71 -10.51 6.02 7.44
N LYS A 72 -11.13 6.15 6.27
CA LYS A 72 -12.47 6.72 6.15
C LYS A 72 -13.51 5.89 6.90
N ASP A 73 -13.49 4.57 6.76
CA ASP A 73 -14.41 3.64 7.43
C ASP A 73 -14.31 3.77 8.96
N ILE A 74 -13.09 3.84 9.51
CA ILE A 74 -12.88 4.06 10.94
C ILE A 74 -13.36 5.46 11.39
N ARG A 75 -13.09 6.49 10.59
CA ARG A 75 -13.48 7.87 10.94
C ARG A 75 -14.99 8.10 10.90
N GLU A 76 -15.67 7.43 9.96
CA GLU A 76 -17.12 7.48 9.77
C GLU A 76 -17.87 6.41 10.61
N ALA A 77 -17.15 5.59 11.36
CA ALA A 77 -17.75 4.60 12.24
C ALA A 77 -18.62 5.27 13.30
N ILE A 78 -19.84 4.75 13.46
CA ILE A 78 -20.75 5.10 14.55
C ILE A 78 -20.24 4.49 15.85
N ASP A 79 -19.71 3.27 15.79
CA ASP A 79 -19.22 2.55 16.95
C ASP A 79 -18.16 1.51 16.57
N ILE A 80 -17.27 1.21 17.50
CA ILE A 80 -16.32 0.09 17.42
C ILE A 80 -16.89 -1.02 18.30
N LEU A 81 -17.49 -2.02 17.66
CA LEU A 81 -18.18 -3.12 18.35
C LEU A 81 -17.19 -4.05 19.04
N ASN A 82 -16.09 -4.35 18.35
CA ASN A 82 -15.05 -5.22 18.85
C ASN A 82 -13.67 -4.79 18.35
N PHE A 83 -12.67 -5.00 19.19
CA PHE A 83 -11.26 -4.89 18.86
C PHE A 83 -10.55 -6.04 19.55
N ASP A 84 -9.98 -6.95 18.76
CA ASP A 84 -9.19 -8.08 19.25
C ASP A 84 -7.80 -7.99 18.67
N ASP A 85 -6.79 -7.94 19.54
CA ASP A 85 -5.38 -7.90 19.16
C ASP A 85 -4.64 -8.99 19.90
N ASN A 86 -4.20 -10.00 19.13
CA ASN A 86 -3.49 -11.16 19.62
C ASN A 86 -2.30 -11.49 18.70
N ASP A 87 -1.55 -12.55 19.01
CA ASP A 87 -0.33 -12.86 18.26
C ASP A 87 -0.61 -13.30 16.80
N ARG A 88 -1.83 -13.75 16.48
CA ARG A 88 -2.20 -14.27 15.15
C ARG A 88 -2.77 -13.19 14.23
N TYR A 89 -3.59 -12.30 14.77
CA TYR A 89 -4.24 -11.25 13.99
C TYR A 89 -4.59 -10.03 14.86
N THR A 90 -4.89 -8.94 14.17
CA THR A 90 -5.63 -7.80 14.73
C THR A 90 -6.95 -7.67 13.99
N ASN A 91 -8.06 -7.73 14.73
CA ASN A 91 -9.43 -7.68 14.21
C ASN A 91 -10.14 -6.43 14.74
N ILE A 92 -10.84 -5.73 13.85
CA ILE A 92 -11.67 -4.59 14.19
C ILE A 92 -13.05 -4.81 13.57
N GLN A 93 -14.08 -4.66 14.38
CA GLN A 93 -15.46 -4.68 13.94
C GLN A 93 -16.07 -3.30 14.18
N ILE A 94 -16.55 -2.68 13.11
CA ILE A 94 -17.16 -1.36 13.17
C ILE A 94 -18.61 -1.40 12.69
N LYS A 95 -19.40 -0.49 13.24
CA LYS A 95 -20.76 -0.19 12.80
C LYS A 95 -20.75 1.16 12.09
N ARG A 96 -21.23 1.26 10.86
CA ARG A 96 -21.30 2.53 10.12
C ARG A 96 -22.59 2.66 9.30
N TYR A 97 -22.83 3.87 8.80
CA TYR A 97 -23.89 4.09 7.81
C TYR A 97 -23.38 3.70 6.41
N LYS A 98 -24.24 3.00 5.66
CA LYS A 98 -23.96 2.57 4.28
C LYS A 98 -23.96 3.74 3.30
N THR A 99 -24.87 4.69 3.51
CA THR A 99 -25.00 5.92 2.72
C THR A 99 -24.70 7.16 3.57
N LYS A 100 -24.31 8.26 2.92
CA LYS A 100 -24.14 9.57 3.58
C LYS A 100 -25.45 10.13 4.15
N ASP A 101 -26.59 9.60 3.68
CA ASP A 101 -27.90 9.94 4.22
C ASP A 101 -28.15 9.20 5.53
N ILE A 102 -28.39 9.98 6.59
CA ILE A 102 -28.62 9.51 7.97
C ILE A 102 -29.88 8.62 8.08
N LYS A 103 -30.69 8.53 7.01
CA LYS A 103 -31.90 7.71 6.94
C LYS A 103 -31.62 6.28 6.45
N LYS A 104 -31.10 5.47 7.38
CA LYS A 104 -31.48 4.07 7.66
C LYS A 104 -31.00 2.91 6.75
N GLU A 105 -29.72 2.86 6.41
CA GLU A 105 -29.06 1.56 6.20
C GLU A 105 -27.76 1.51 7.00
N ILE A 106 -27.74 0.62 7.99
CA ILE A 106 -26.55 0.30 8.79
C ILE A 106 -25.83 -0.83 8.07
N GLU A 107 -24.51 -0.73 7.99
CA GLU A 107 -23.65 -1.84 7.61
C GLU A 107 -22.62 -2.09 8.72
N TYR A 108 -22.20 -3.34 8.83
CA TYR A 108 -21.13 -3.76 9.70
C TYR A 108 -19.92 -4.10 8.86
N VAL A 109 -18.75 -3.63 9.26
CA VAL A 109 -17.51 -3.88 8.54
C VAL A 109 -16.52 -4.53 9.49
N ILE A 110 -15.98 -5.67 9.06
CA ILE A 110 -14.91 -6.36 9.76
C ILE A 110 -13.62 -6.12 8.98
N TYR A 111 -12.58 -5.67 9.67
CA TYR A 111 -11.22 -5.67 9.17
C TYR A 111 -10.39 -6.68 9.94
N THR A 112 -9.53 -7.42 9.25
CA THR A 112 -8.60 -8.35 9.89
C THR A 112 -7.23 -8.25 9.25
N LEU A 113 -6.24 -7.82 10.03
CA LEU A 113 -4.83 -7.93 9.67
C LEU A 113 -4.31 -9.25 10.19
N TYR A 114 -4.10 -10.22 9.31
CA TYR A 114 -3.43 -11.47 9.64
C TYR A 114 -1.94 -11.20 9.77
N LYS A 115 -1.35 -11.50 10.95
CA LYS A 115 0.08 -11.27 11.24
C LYS A 115 0.96 -12.39 10.68
N ASP A 116 0.40 -13.57 10.48
CA ASP A 116 1.01 -14.76 9.90
C ASP A 116 -0.02 -15.59 9.13
N LYS A 117 0.45 -16.64 8.43
CA LYS A 117 -0.41 -17.58 7.71
C LYS A 117 -1.40 -18.26 8.68
N GLN A 118 -2.69 -18.20 8.40
CA GLN A 118 -3.77 -18.82 9.18
C GLN A 118 -4.71 -19.64 8.29
N ASP A 119 -5.32 -20.68 8.86
CA ASP A 119 -6.38 -21.43 8.20
C ASP A 119 -7.73 -21.05 8.84
N VAL A 120 -8.63 -20.46 8.04
CA VAL A 120 -9.92 -19.93 8.48
C VAL A 120 -11.00 -20.40 7.52
N GLY A 121 -12.00 -21.13 8.01
CA GLY A 121 -13.12 -21.58 7.16
C GLY A 121 -12.71 -22.50 6.01
N GLY A 122 -11.61 -23.25 6.15
CA GLY A 122 -11.05 -24.09 5.08
C GLY A 122 -10.23 -23.34 4.04
N LEU A 123 -10.05 -22.02 4.19
CA LEU A 123 -9.20 -21.19 3.36
C LEU A 123 -7.90 -20.86 4.09
N THR A 124 -6.79 -21.01 3.38
CA THR A 124 -5.47 -20.62 3.88
C THR A 124 -5.21 -19.15 3.53
N ILE A 125 -5.16 -18.29 4.54
CA ILE A 125 -4.97 -16.85 4.41
C ILE A 125 -3.52 -16.51 4.81
N PRO A 126 -2.71 -15.91 3.91
CA PRO A 126 -1.35 -15.47 4.25
C PRO A 126 -1.38 -14.17 5.09
N PHE A 127 -0.20 -13.61 5.40
CA PHE A 127 -0.11 -12.23 5.88
C PHE A 127 -0.88 -11.31 4.91
N ALA A 128 -1.94 -10.66 5.37
CA ALA A 128 -2.87 -9.91 4.53
C ALA A 128 -3.76 -8.99 5.38
N LEU A 129 -4.19 -7.89 4.77
CA LEU A 129 -5.30 -7.10 5.27
C LEU A 129 -6.58 -7.55 4.55
N CYS A 130 -7.55 -8.05 5.31
CA CYS A 130 -8.84 -8.50 4.81
C CYS A 130 -9.98 -7.58 5.27
N ARG A 131 -11.08 -7.54 4.51
CA ARG A 131 -12.31 -6.81 4.85
C ARG A 131 -13.55 -7.57 4.42
N ASN A 132 -14.52 -7.71 5.32
CA ASN A 132 -15.86 -8.20 5.00
C ASN A 132 -16.88 -7.13 5.37
N ALA A 133 -17.89 -6.90 4.52
CA ALA A 133 -19.05 -6.09 4.85
C ALA A 133 -20.26 -7.00 5.07
N LEU A 134 -21.00 -6.76 6.14
CA LEU A 134 -22.12 -7.58 6.60
C LEU A 134 -23.35 -6.69 6.81
N ASN A 135 -24.53 -7.25 6.55
CA ASN A 135 -25.80 -6.59 6.83
C ASN A 135 -26.25 -6.82 8.28
N ASP A 136 -25.81 -7.92 8.88
CA ASP A 136 -26.14 -8.31 10.26
C ASP A 136 -24.96 -8.07 11.20
N GLU A 137 -25.25 -7.90 12.48
CA GLU A 137 -24.24 -7.64 13.50
C GLU A 137 -23.30 -8.86 13.66
N PRO A 138 -21.97 -8.66 13.54
CA PRO A 138 -21.03 -9.75 13.63
C PRO A 138 -20.89 -10.27 15.06
N GLN A 139 -20.56 -11.56 15.18
CA GLN A 139 -20.11 -12.12 16.45
C GLN A 139 -18.68 -11.64 16.75
N PRO A 140 -18.27 -11.50 18.03
CA PRO A 140 -16.92 -11.06 18.38
C PRO A 140 -15.79 -11.94 17.80
N THR A 141 -16.10 -13.19 17.47
CA THR A 141 -15.16 -14.16 16.86
C THR A 141 -15.08 -14.06 15.34
N ASP A 142 -15.95 -13.28 14.71
CA ASP A 142 -15.99 -13.16 13.25
C ASP A 142 -14.77 -12.41 12.73
N VAL A 143 -14.12 -13.01 11.73
CA VAL A 143 -12.93 -12.50 11.07
C VAL A 143 -13.19 -12.26 9.59
N ALA A 144 -12.54 -11.25 9.04
CA ALA A 144 -12.58 -11.01 7.61
C ALA A 144 -11.70 -12.02 6.88
N ILE A 145 -12.15 -12.48 5.71
CA ILE A 145 -11.45 -13.47 4.88
C ILE A 145 -11.22 -12.98 3.45
N GLU A 146 -11.93 -11.94 3.00
CA GLU A 146 -11.74 -11.36 1.67
C GLU A 146 -10.51 -10.44 1.68
N PRO A 147 -9.42 -10.79 0.98
CA PRO A 147 -8.19 -10.01 1.02
C PRO A 147 -8.33 -8.70 0.23
N LEU A 148 -8.05 -7.58 0.89
CA LEU A 148 -7.91 -6.27 0.24
C LEU A 148 -6.49 -6.05 -0.28
N ILE A 149 -5.50 -6.37 0.56
CA ILE A 149 -4.08 -6.29 0.18
C ILE A 149 -3.38 -7.53 0.71
N LYS A 150 -2.68 -8.23 -0.18
CA LYS A 150 -1.86 -9.39 0.19
C LYS A 150 -0.47 -8.95 0.61
N GLY A 151 0.09 -9.70 1.56
CA GLY A 151 1.48 -9.64 1.93
C GLY A 151 2.40 -10.05 0.81
N VAL A 152 3.51 -9.34 0.66
CA VAL A 152 4.58 -9.72 -0.26
C VAL A 152 5.81 -10.14 0.54
N MET A 153 6.47 -11.20 0.07
CA MET A 153 7.80 -11.55 0.55
C MET A 153 8.78 -10.55 -0.06
N LYS A 154 9.89 -10.22 0.63
CA LYS A 154 10.95 -9.31 0.13
C LYS A 154 11.66 -9.80 -1.17
N SER A 155 11.14 -10.82 -1.85
CA SER A 155 11.59 -11.25 -3.16
C SER A 155 11.24 -10.21 -4.22
N SER A 156 12.26 -9.78 -4.96
CA SER A 156 12.29 -8.69 -5.95
C SER A 156 11.01 -8.53 -6.79
N GLY A 157 10.51 -7.29 -6.90
CA GLY A 157 9.52 -6.90 -7.89
C GLY A 157 8.05 -7.02 -7.47
N GLN A 158 7.74 -7.40 -6.22
CA GLN A 158 6.37 -7.47 -5.73
C GLN A 158 5.99 -6.22 -4.92
N VAL A 159 4.90 -5.57 -5.33
CA VAL A 159 4.28 -4.46 -4.59
C VAL A 159 3.24 -5.00 -3.63
N GLY A 160 3.30 -4.59 -2.37
CA GLY A 160 2.31 -4.98 -1.38
C GLY A 160 2.74 -4.63 0.03
N ILE A 161 1.98 -5.12 1.01
CA ILE A 161 2.32 -4.92 2.42
C ILE A 161 3.43 -5.88 2.83
N ILE A 162 4.42 -5.40 3.58
CA ILE A 162 5.48 -6.22 4.16
C ILE A 162 5.34 -6.23 5.69
N LYS A 163 5.70 -7.36 6.31
CA LYS A 163 5.53 -7.54 7.75
C LYS A 163 6.45 -6.62 8.57
N LYS A 164 7.72 -6.49 8.14
CA LYS A 164 8.79 -5.78 8.87
C LYS A 164 9.75 -5.05 7.94
N ALA A 165 10.20 -3.89 8.37
CA ALA A 165 11.34 -3.18 7.78
C ALA A 165 12.30 -2.67 8.85
N VAL A 166 13.52 -2.34 8.45
CA VAL A 166 14.53 -1.72 9.31
C VAL A 166 14.71 -0.29 8.83
N GLU A 167 14.58 0.67 9.76
CA GLU A 167 14.80 2.08 9.48
C GLU A 167 16.31 2.33 9.24
N PRO A 168 16.72 2.89 8.08
CA PRO A 168 18.14 3.02 7.73
C PRO A 168 18.94 3.93 8.66
N THR A 169 18.30 4.96 9.23
CA THR A 169 18.94 5.99 10.05
C THR A 169 19.12 5.57 11.50
N THR A 170 18.20 4.78 12.05
CA THR A 170 18.18 4.41 13.47
C THR A 170 18.52 2.93 13.70
N GLY A 171 18.50 2.10 12.66
CA GLY A 171 18.67 0.64 12.76
C GLY A 171 17.49 -0.06 13.44
N ARG A 172 16.37 0.63 13.67
CA ARG A 172 15.22 0.09 14.41
C ARG A 172 14.30 -0.71 13.51
N GLU A 173 13.75 -1.80 14.04
CA GLU A 173 12.67 -2.54 13.38
C GLU A 173 11.34 -1.80 13.52
N ILE A 174 10.62 -1.71 12.41
CA ILE A 174 9.25 -1.25 12.32
C ILE A 174 8.39 -2.38 11.76
N GLU A 175 7.20 -2.54 12.35
CA GLU A 175 6.24 -3.59 11.99
C GLU A 175 4.99 -2.99 11.34
N THR A 176 4.41 -3.72 10.39
CA THR A 176 3.05 -3.42 9.93
C THR A 176 2.08 -3.84 11.03
N GLU A 177 1.34 -2.87 11.57
CA GLU A 177 0.44 -3.07 12.69
C GLU A 177 -0.78 -2.15 12.65
N ILE A 178 -1.83 -2.61 13.32
CA ILE A 178 -2.99 -1.82 13.69
C ILE A 178 -3.02 -1.81 15.22
N ALA A 179 -3.05 -0.62 15.82
CA ALA A 179 -3.03 -0.47 17.27
C ALA A 179 -4.17 0.44 17.73
N ALA A 180 -4.80 0.10 18.84
CA ALA A 180 -5.82 0.93 19.46
C ALA A 180 -5.27 1.67 20.69
N TYR A 181 -5.73 2.90 20.89
CA TYR A 181 -5.25 3.79 21.94
C TYR A 181 -6.39 4.40 22.74
N ASN A 182 -6.12 4.68 24.01
CA ASN A 182 -6.96 5.54 24.84
C ASN A 182 -6.50 7.01 24.76
N MET A 183 -7.28 7.90 25.38
CA MET A 183 -7.11 9.36 25.34
C MET A 183 -5.79 9.87 25.95
N HIS A 184 -5.03 9.02 26.65
CA HIS A 184 -3.75 9.42 27.28
C HIS A 184 -2.60 9.53 26.27
N TYR A 185 -2.86 9.35 24.98
CA TYR A 185 -1.88 9.65 23.94
C TYR A 185 -1.87 11.14 23.65
N ASP A 186 -1.30 11.94 24.55
CA ASP A 186 -0.97 13.32 24.20
C ASP A 186 0.20 13.27 23.19
N PRO A 187 0.02 13.76 21.95
CA PRO A 187 1.10 13.86 20.96
C PRO A 187 2.28 14.69 21.47
N SER A 188 2.09 15.50 22.51
CA SER A 188 3.16 16.20 23.21
C SER A 188 4.22 15.21 23.71
N TYR A 189 3.87 14.05 24.30
CA TYR A 189 4.87 13.11 24.85
C TYR A 189 5.77 12.46 23.79
N LEU A 190 5.24 12.22 22.59
CA LEU A 190 6.06 11.75 21.45
C LEU A 190 7.03 12.85 20.98
N ASN A 191 6.61 14.10 21.06
CA ASN A 191 7.34 15.27 20.58
C ASN A 191 8.18 15.99 21.65
N ILE A 192 8.10 15.60 22.93
CA ILE A 192 8.95 16.18 23.99
C ILE A 192 10.41 15.78 23.68
N PRO A 193 11.31 16.75 23.44
CA PRO A 193 12.70 16.46 23.08
C PRO A 193 13.53 15.94 24.26
N PHE A 194 13.05 16.11 25.49
CA PHE A 194 13.74 15.74 26.73
C PHE A 194 13.43 14.31 27.21
N LEU A 195 12.40 13.66 26.67
CA LEU A 195 12.11 12.27 27.01
C LEU A 195 13.07 11.34 26.27
N SER A 196 13.63 10.37 27.00
CA SER A 196 14.41 9.29 26.38
C SER A 196 13.53 8.47 25.45
N TYR A 197 14.14 7.78 24.48
CA TYR A 197 13.40 6.88 23.60
C TYR A 197 12.65 5.80 24.38
N GLU A 198 13.27 5.25 25.42
CA GLU A 198 12.69 4.21 26.26
C GLU A 198 11.45 4.71 27.01
N ASP A 199 11.50 5.91 27.57
CA ASP A 199 10.36 6.52 28.24
C ASP A 199 9.20 6.78 27.26
N LYS A 200 9.51 7.19 26.02
CA LYS A 200 8.49 7.33 24.97
C LYS A 200 7.83 6.00 24.63
N GLN A 201 8.58 4.91 24.56
CA GLN A 201 8.02 3.57 24.33
C GLN A 201 7.16 3.10 25.50
N LYS A 202 7.56 3.42 26.73
CA LYS A 202 6.79 3.09 27.93
C LYS A 202 5.44 3.82 27.97
N GLU A 203 5.42 5.11 27.69
CA GLU A 203 4.16 5.86 27.63
C GLU A 203 3.27 5.41 26.47
N ARG A 204 3.87 5.09 25.31
CA ARG A 204 3.13 4.47 24.19
C ARG A 204 2.53 3.11 24.55
N ALA A 205 3.25 2.29 25.30
CA ALA A 205 2.72 1.02 25.79
C ALA A 205 1.58 1.21 26.79
N ARG A 206 1.65 2.23 27.66
CA ARG A 206 0.60 2.56 28.62
C ARG A 206 -0.71 2.98 27.96
N SER A 207 -0.61 3.77 26.89
CA SER A 207 -1.78 4.28 26.17
C SER A 207 -2.39 3.26 25.19
N ARG A 208 -1.71 2.14 24.93
CA ARG A 208 -2.11 1.12 23.93
C ARG A 208 -3.00 0.02 24.53
N TYR A 209 -3.98 -0.43 23.76
CA TYR A 209 -4.80 -1.61 24.09
C TYR A 209 -3.92 -2.87 24.09
N ASN A 210 -3.98 -3.66 25.16
CA ASN A 210 -3.08 -4.80 25.38
C ASN A 210 -1.57 -4.44 25.26
N GLY A 211 -1.22 -3.17 25.50
CA GLY A 211 0.15 -2.69 25.38
C GLY A 211 1.11 -3.38 26.35
N LYS A 212 2.31 -3.70 25.86
CA LYS A 212 3.38 -4.32 26.65
C LYS A 212 4.63 -3.46 26.60
N PHE A 213 5.33 -3.37 27.73
CA PHE A 213 6.66 -2.75 27.83
C PHE A 213 7.59 -3.71 28.58
N ASN A 214 8.71 -4.08 27.96
CA ASN A 214 9.64 -5.09 28.49
C ASN A 214 8.95 -6.40 28.91
N GLY A 215 7.97 -6.84 28.12
CA GLY A 215 7.20 -8.08 28.38
C GLY A 215 6.08 -7.94 29.41
N ALA A 216 6.04 -6.87 30.20
CA ALA A 216 4.97 -6.62 31.17
C ALA A 216 3.78 -5.93 30.50
N LEU A 217 2.55 -6.39 30.83
CA LEU A 217 1.32 -5.72 30.42
C LEU A 217 1.23 -4.36 31.14
N LEU A 218 1.20 -3.29 30.36
CA LEU A 218 1.20 -1.91 30.86
C LEU A 218 0.03 -1.08 30.30
N GLY A 219 -0.55 -1.56 29.21
CA GLY A 219 -1.69 -0.94 28.55
C GLY A 219 -3.03 -1.23 29.22
N PHE A 220 -4.10 -0.79 28.58
CA PHE A 220 -5.47 -1.03 29.04
C PHE A 220 -6.11 -2.21 28.30
N THR A 221 -7.10 -2.86 28.92
CA THR A 221 -7.77 -4.06 28.39
C THR A 221 -9.28 -3.87 28.17
N ASP A 222 -9.83 -2.74 28.64
CA ASP A 222 -11.23 -2.39 28.42
C ASP A 222 -11.41 -1.70 27.06
N ARG A 223 -11.99 -2.41 26.09
CA ARG A 223 -12.23 -1.91 24.74
C ARG A 223 -13.08 -0.65 24.68
N LYS A 224 -13.95 -0.41 25.68
CA LYS A 224 -14.78 0.81 25.73
C LYS A 224 -13.94 2.07 25.92
N LYS A 225 -12.70 1.94 26.38
CA LYS A 225 -11.76 3.06 26.55
C LYS A 225 -11.03 3.45 25.26
N ILE A 226 -11.18 2.70 24.16
CA ILE A 226 -10.59 3.03 22.86
C ILE A 226 -11.14 4.38 22.37
N VAL A 227 -10.25 5.25 21.89
CA VAL A 227 -10.57 6.58 21.32
C VAL A 227 -10.01 6.74 19.92
N ALA A 228 -8.86 6.11 19.68
CA ALA A 228 -8.13 6.25 18.44
C ALA A 228 -7.57 4.91 17.99
N ILE A 229 -7.38 4.81 16.68
CA ILE A 229 -6.72 3.70 16.01
C ILE A 229 -5.53 4.26 15.26
N GLU A 230 -4.35 3.71 15.50
CA GLU A 230 -3.17 3.93 14.68
C GLU A 230 -3.06 2.80 13.68
N ILE A 231 -2.75 3.17 12.44
CA ILE A 231 -2.34 2.22 11.41
C ILE A 231 -0.91 2.54 11.01
N THR A 232 -0.04 1.55 11.07
CA THR A 232 1.30 1.58 10.50
C THR A 232 1.36 0.48 9.46
N PHE A 233 1.40 0.84 8.19
CA PHE A 233 1.55 -0.09 7.07
C PHE A 233 2.83 0.18 6.34
N ILE A 234 3.62 -0.87 6.18
CA ILE A 234 4.86 -0.83 5.45
C ILE A 234 4.59 -1.44 4.09
N THR A 235 4.82 -0.67 3.04
CA THR A 235 4.70 -1.16 1.68
C THR A 235 6.06 -1.22 1.04
N ASN A 236 6.25 -2.26 0.23
CA ASN A 236 7.39 -2.34 -0.65
C ASN A 236 6.96 -1.93 -2.05
N ASP A 237 7.83 -1.25 -2.78
CA ASP A 237 7.70 -1.14 -4.22
C ASP A 237 8.55 -2.19 -4.95
N GLN A 238 8.46 -2.24 -6.28
CA GLN A 238 9.22 -3.21 -7.07
C GLN A 238 10.74 -2.98 -7.05
N HIS A 239 11.21 -1.78 -6.68
CA HIS A 239 12.63 -1.42 -6.53
C HIS A 239 13.17 -1.69 -5.12
N ASN A 240 12.38 -2.35 -4.27
CA ASN A 240 12.67 -2.58 -2.86
C ASN A 240 12.75 -1.30 -2.02
N ILE A 241 12.13 -0.20 -2.49
CA ILE A 241 11.98 1.01 -1.69
C ILE A 241 10.84 0.77 -0.70
N VAL A 242 11.21 0.84 0.57
CA VAL A 242 10.28 0.73 1.69
C VAL A 242 9.60 2.06 1.90
N ASN A 243 8.27 2.07 1.81
CA ASN A 243 7.43 3.20 2.16
C ASN A 243 6.70 2.89 3.46
N VAL A 244 6.67 3.86 4.38
CA VAL A 244 5.96 3.74 5.65
C VAL A 244 4.76 4.67 5.63
N TYR A 245 3.56 4.09 5.65
CA TYR A 245 2.33 4.83 5.86
C TYR A 245 1.95 4.72 7.33
N ARG A 246 1.86 5.85 8.03
CA ARG A 246 1.39 5.93 9.41
C ARG A 246 0.28 6.96 9.51
N SER A 247 -0.85 6.56 10.06
CA SER A 247 -2.00 7.45 10.30
C SER A 247 -2.55 7.19 11.70
N PHE A 248 -2.92 8.27 12.40
CA PHE A 248 -3.55 8.20 13.72
C PHE A 248 -4.97 8.76 13.60
N ILE A 249 -5.95 7.90 13.82
CA ILE A 249 -7.33 8.14 13.44
C ILE A 249 -8.17 8.22 14.72
N TYR A 250 -8.72 9.40 15.00
CA TYR A 250 -9.67 9.58 16.08
C TYR A 250 -11.09 9.22 15.59
N ASN A 251 -11.79 8.38 16.34
CA ASN A 251 -13.19 8.11 16.04
C ASN A 251 -14.01 9.37 16.36
N ARG A 252 -14.76 9.88 15.37
CA ARG A 252 -15.55 11.12 15.53
C ARG A 252 -16.51 11.05 16.71
N LYS A 253 -17.22 9.94 16.90
CA LYS A 253 -18.24 9.85 17.95
C LYS A 253 -17.60 9.77 19.34
N SER A 254 -16.62 8.88 19.51
CA SER A 254 -15.92 8.71 20.78
C SER A 254 -15.15 9.95 21.23
N PHE A 255 -14.69 10.78 20.29
CA PHE A 255 -14.03 12.04 20.62
C PHE A 255 -15.00 13.09 21.16
N TYR A 256 -16.18 13.27 20.53
CA TYR A 256 -17.19 14.21 21.02
C TYR A 256 -17.80 13.76 22.35
N ASP A 257 -18.18 12.48 22.48
CA ASP A 257 -18.79 11.98 23.72
C ASP A 257 -17.82 12.07 24.92
N LYS A 258 -16.51 11.80 24.72
CA LYS A 258 -15.49 11.92 25.78
C LYS A 258 -15.13 13.35 26.16
N LEU A 259 -15.25 14.31 25.25
CA LEU A 259 -15.07 15.73 25.57
C LEU A 259 -16.24 16.30 26.36
N THR A 260 -17.43 15.70 26.24
CA THR A 260 -18.66 16.16 26.90
C THR A 260 -19.02 15.36 28.16
N ASP A 261 -18.39 14.21 28.40
CA ASP A 261 -18.51 13.49 29.67
C ASP A 261 -17.69 14.24 30.73
N GLU A 262 -18.36 15.00 31.60
CA GLU A 262 -17.81 15.75 32.74
C GLU A 262 -17.16 14.88 33.85
N ASN A 263 -16.87 13.59 33.58
CA ASN A 263 -16.34 12.63 34.55
C ASN A 263 -14.96 12.05 34.17
N PHE A 264 -14.15 12.80 33.43
CA PHE A 264 -12.70 12.54 33.30
C PHE A 264 -11.88 13.50 34.15
#